data_AF-A0A0J7L882-F1
#
_entry.id   AF-A0A0J7L882-F1
#
_cell.length_a   1.000
_cell.length_b   1.000
_cell.length_c   1.000
_cell.angle_alpha   90.00
_cell.angle_beta   90.00
_cell.angle_gamma   90.00
#
_symmetry.space_group_name_H-M   'P 1'
#
loop_
_entity.id
_entity.type
_entity.pdbx_description
1 polymer ?
#
loop_
_entity_poly.entity_id
_entity_poly.type
_entity_poly.pdbx_seq_one_letter_code
_entity_poly.pdbx_strand_id
1 'polypeptide(L)'
;MKTLNMLSSNRKPTNVIAAEKRQLEIQYSSKKMRYTNLKKTLADKQKIAQDLYDEISSLREKIITAGGKDPGKVEEPKLSQVECPKQSPLIPIETNLRHDYEQWEQICMDESRVIGVSLLQNQLQDLCDRSQELCQRALDRSSSFASFVKSWLTESSHQDEMGKVSILVDYSEAEMQQTNLAQSNEELKTRLDELRTAQKDFIAEFATRSSNLRIEYDNYRERVKKEQPNVDRKDLQEQLSAALEELKAERDKASQGKERTRMIELQMQKGRTKIRELEGHIANEELKSQQLQNGMKSLEAQLKQKDQTMELRMKDMHKTMRSSEDLIAKMEKQRDTFESRLLELKQKMIRKETEANATIKELSKKFEAIDEEINEEREKRQQAENALTEIEERCKRLEEKSQLLCDLASEKSNNIVVAAARAELAQQKEKIEQLEREKQEIVTVMHQAASDNEDETKDKLAAELVAKTNDLQNLMLEYAQLQKIARFTQDRNEVLENQLSEIQRHLYAKSKESGKTGFETIELQQQVSDLRNSLAEATQQNQELETTLTQKQLELEQRDRVMREQSKFLKARDELLSLLKGKQANADSLANENYEDIDEVT
;
A
#
# COMPACT_ATOMS: atom_id res chain seq x y z
N MET A 1 -0.78 -87.92 -14.53
CA MET A 1 -1.75 -87.23 -13.65
C MET A 1 -1.64 -85.73 -13.84
N LYS A 2 -2.79 -85.06 -13.96
CA LYS A 2 -3.10 -83.63 -13.72
C LYS A 2 -2.56 -82.54 -14.69
N THR A 3 -3.57 -81.93 -15.31
CA THR A 3 -3.78 -80.68 -16.08
C THR A 3 -3.22 -79.37 -15.52
N LEU A 4 -2.93 -78.38 -16.40
CA LEU A 4 -3.62 -77.07 -16.47
C LEU A 4 -3.07 -76.15 -17.62
N ASN A 5 -4.00 -75.67 -18.48
CA ASN A 5 -4.18 -74.32 -19.08
C ASN A 5 -2.97 -73.52 -19.66
N MET A 6 -3.03 -72.70 -20.72
CA MET A 6 -4.09 -72.17 -21.61
C MET A 6 -3.41 -71.32 -22.73
N LEU A 7 -4.14 -71.14 -23.83
CA LEU A 7 -4.19 -69.96 -24.73
C LEU A 7 -3.10 -69.68 -25.80
N SER A 8 -3.53 -70.03 -27.01
CA SER A 8 -3.25 -69.46 -28.33
C SER A 8 -3.43 -67.93 -28.43
N SER A 9 -2.65 -67.25 -29.29
CA SER A 9 -3.18 -66.50 -30.46
C SER A 9 -2.09 -65.72 -31.19
N ASN A 10 -1.78 -66.19 -32.41
CA ASN A 10 -1.09 -65.46 -33.46
C ASN A 10 -2.06 -64.41 -34.07
N ARG A 11 -1.70 -63.12 -34.07
CA ARG A 11 -2.31 -62.10 -34.95
C ARG A 11 -1.25 -61.18 -35.57
N LYS A 12 -1.37 -61.02 -36.90
CA LYS A 12 -0.55 -60.18 -37.81
C LYS A 12 -0.65 -58.67 -37.49
N PRO A 13 0.34 -57.85 -37.91
CA PRO A 13 0.45 -56.44 -37.53
C PRO A 13 -0.32 -55.52 -38.50
N THR A 14 -1.61 -55.32 -38.29
CA THR A 14 -2.41 -54.33 -39.05
C THR A 14 -2.53 -52.98 -38.33
N ASN A 15 -2.09 -52.89 -37.06
CA ASN A 15 -2.26 -51.71 -36.22
C ASN A 15 -1.16 -50.62 -36.38
N VAL A 16 -0.01 -50.93 -36.96
CA VAL A 16 1.11 -49.97 -37.06
C VAL A 16 0.86 -48.91 -38.14
N ILE A 17 0.35 -49.34 -39.31
CA ILE A 17 0.09 -48.45 -40.46
C ILE A 17 -1.04 -47.45 -40.16
N ALA A 18 -2.07 -47.86 -39.41
CA ALA A 18 -3.17 -46.98 -39.02
C ALA A 18 -2.75 -45.92 -37.99
N ALA A 19 -1.85 -46.27 -37.07
CA ALA A 19 -1.29 -45.34 -36.10
C ALA A 19 -0.37 -44.30 -36.78
N GLU A 20 0.46 -44.75 -37.72
CA GLU A 20 1.38 -43.90 -38.47
C GLU A 20 0.64 -42.92 -39.40
N LYS A 21 -0.43 -43.37 -40.07
CA LYS A 21 -1.32 -42.51 -40.86
C LYS A 21 -1.96 -41.40 -40.00
N ARG A 22 -2.48 -41.75 -38.82
CA ARG A 22 -3.09 -40.78 -37.90
C ARG A 22 -2.07 -39.76 -37.38
N GLN A 23 -0.84 -40.19 -37.13
CA GLN A 23 0.24 -39.31 -36.69
C GLN A 23 0.66 -38.32 -37.80
N LEU A 24 0.71 -38.76 -39.06
CA LEU A 24 0.96 -37.89 -40.21
C LEU A 24 -0.18 -36.89 -40.45
N GLU A 25 -1.44 -37.28 -40.26
CA GLU A 25 -2.59 -36.37 -40.35
C GLU A 25 -2.56 -35.28 -39.25
N ILE A 26 -2.17 -35.64 -38.03
CA ILE A 26 -1.97 -34.68 -36.93
C ILE A 26 -0.79 -33.73 -37.23
N GLN A 27 0.33 -34.25 -37.73
CA GLN A 27 1.44 -33.38 -38.15
C GLN A 27 1.06 -32.45 -39.29
N TYR A 28 0.33 -32.94 -40.29
CA TYR A 28 -0.11 -32.15 -41.43
C TYR A 28 -1.08 -31.04 -41.00
N SER A 29 -2.08 -31.35 -40.17
CA SER A 29 -3.01 -30.35 -39.65
C SER A 29 -2.33 -29.28 -38.81
N SER A 30 -1.38 -29.67 -37.94
CA SER A 30 -0.56 -28.74 -37.16
C SER A 30 0.30 -27.83 -38.05
N LYS A 31 1.01 -28.40 -39.04
CA LYS A 31 1.81 -27.62 -40.00
C LYS A 31 0.95 -26.71 -40.87
N LYS A 32 -0.22 -27.17 -41.31
CA LYS A 32 -1.18 -26.38 -42.09
C LYS A 32 -1.67 -25.17 -41.29
N MET A 33 -2.01 -25.37 -40.02
CA MET A 33 -2.43 -24.29 -39.12
C MET A 33 -1.30 -23.27 -38.89
N ARG A 34 -0.07 -23.77 -38.69
CA ARG A 34 1.11 -22.90 -38.54
C ARG A 34 1.39 -22.10 -39.81
N TYR A 35 1.26 -22.72 -40.98
CA TYR A 35 1.41 -22.06 -42.28
C TYR A 35 0.34 -20.99 -42.51
N THR A 36 -0.93 -21.26 -42.20
CA THR A 36 -2.00 -20.25 -42.32
C THR A 36 -1.77 -19.06 -41.40
N ASN A 37 -1.26 -19.32 -40.19
CA ASN A 37 -0.89 -18.24 -39.27
C ASN A 37 0.29 -17.41 -39.79
N LEU A 38 1.35 -18.06 -40.30
CA LEU A 38 2.46 -17.33 -40.93
C LEU A 38 2.00 -16.50 -42.13
N LYS A 39 1.13 -17.06 -42.99
CA LYS A 39 0.57 -16.35 -44.14
C LYS A 39 -0.22 -15.12 -43.72
N LYS A 40 -1.02 -15.24 -42.65
CA LYS A 40 -1.76 -14.11 -42.08
C LYS A 40 -0.81 -13.04 -41.53
N THR A 41 0.17 -13.43 -40.71
CA THR A 41 1.15 -12.50 -40.15
C THR A 41 1.94 -11.78 -41.25
N LEU A 42 2.31 -12.47 -42.33
CA LEU A 42 3.00 -11.86 -43.46
C LEU A 42 2.13 -10.81 -44.16
N ALA A 43 0.86 -11.12 -44.40
CA ALA A 43 -0.09 -10.17 -44.99
C ALA A 43 -0.31 -8.95 -44.07
N ASP A 44 -0.42 -9.16 -42.76
CA ASP A 44 -0.56 -8.07 -41.78
C ASP A 44 0.69 -7.18 -41.76
N LYS A 45 1.89 -7.77 -41.84
CA LYS A 45 3.16 -7.01 -41.92
C LYS A 45 3.30 -6.23 -43.23
N GLN A 46 2.89 -6.81 -44.36
CA GLN A 46 2.84 -6.11 -45.65
C GLN A 46 1.88 -4.92 -45.62
N LYS A 47 0.71 -5.10 -45.01
CA LYS A 47 -0.26 -4.02 -44.82
C LYS A 47 0.30 -2.88 -43.96
N ILE A 48 0.92 -3.22 -42.82
CA ILE A 48 1.54 -2.21 -41.93
C ILE A 48 2.66 -1.45 -42.68
N ALA A 49 3.47 -2.14 -43.47
CA ALA A 49 4.51 -1.50 -44.27
C ALA A 49 3.93 -0.54 -45.32
N GLN A 50 2.81 -0.89 -45.96
CA GLN A 50 2.10 -0.01 -46.89
C GLN A 50 1.51 1.21 -46.19
N ASP A 51 0.83 1.00 -45.04
CA ASP A 51 0.23 2.09 -44.27
C ASP A 51 1.31 3.11 -43.83
N LEU A 52 2.48 2.63 -43.38
CA LEU A 52 3.62 3.49 -43.02
C LEU A 52 4.21 4.22 -44.23
N TYR A 53 4.28 3.57 -45.39
CA TYR A 53 4.74 4.21 -46.63
C TYR A 53 3.80 5.36 -47.04
N ASP A 54 2.49 5.14 -46.95
CA ASP A 54 1.47 6.15 -47.26
C ASP A 54 1.53 7.33 -46.27
N GLU A 55 1.76 7.05 -44.98
CA GLU A 55 1.92 8.06 -43.94
C GLU A 55 3.18 8.92 -44.16
N ILE A 56 4.32 8.28 -44.44
CA ILE A 56 5.58 9.00 -44.73
C ILE A 56 5.45 9.83 -46.01
N SER A 57 4.77 9.30 -47.03
CA SER A 57 4.51 10.03 -48.28
C SER A 57 3.63 11.26 -48.04
N SER A 58 2.57 11.12 -47.22
CA SER A 58 1.72 12.24 -46.80
C SER A 58 2.50 13.28 -45.99
N LEU A 59 3.37 12.84 -45.08
CA LEU A 59 4.24 13.72 -44.29
C LEU A 59 5.22 14.49 -45.17
N ARG A 60 5.84 13.84 -46.15
CA ARG A 60 6.70 14.50 -47.15
C ARG A 60 5.95 15.60 -47.89
N GLU A 61 4.75 15.32 -48.40
CA GLU A 61 3.92 16.32 -49.10
C GLU A 61 3.54 17.49 -48.18
N LYS A 62 3.24 17.23 -46.89
CA LYS A 62 2.99 18.29 -45.90
C LYS A 62 4.22 19.16 -45.65
N ILE A 63 5.42 18.56 -45.56
CA ILE A 63 6.68 19.30 -45.38
C ILE A 63 6.95 20.20 -46.58
N ILE A 64 6.73 19.69 -47.80
CA ILE A 64 6.88 20.48 -49.05
C ILE A 64 5.85 21.63 -49.08
N THR A 65 4.59 21.34 -48.75
CA THR A 65 3.50 22.35 -48.73
C THR A 65 3.76 23.44 -47.68
N ALA A 66 4.39 23.08 -46.56
CA ALA A 66 4.79 24.02 -45.50
C ALA A 66 6.05 24.85 -45.85
N GLY A 67 6.60 24.71 -47.06
CA GLY A 67 7.79 25.44 -47.52
C GLY A 67 9.13 24.89 -47.01
N GLY A 68 9.14 23.67 -46.47
CA GLY A 68 10.35 22.96 -46.06
C GLY A 68 11.13 22.38 -47.24
N LYS A 69 12.42 22.06 -47.02
CA LYS A 69 13.23 21.33 -48.01
C LYS A 69 12.73 19.89 -48.13
N ASP A 70 12.64 19.38 -49.36
CA ASP A 70 12.20 18.02 -49.65
C ASP A 70 13.16 16.97 -49.03
N PRO A 71 12.68 16.10 -48.13
CA PRO A 71 13.49 15.05 -47.51
C PRO A 71 13.80 13.85 -48.45
N GLY A 72 13.24 13.80 -49.66
CA GLY A 72 13.48 12.75 -50.66
C GLY A 72 12.39 11.65 -50.69
N LYS A 73 12.22 11.01 -51.86
CA LYS A 73 11.21 9.96 -52.07
C LYS A 73 11.66 8.64 -51.42
N VAL A 74 10.79 8.02 -50.62
CA VAL A 74 11.01 6.69 -50.02
C VAL A 74 10.80 5.60 -51.07
N GLU A 75 11.60 4.53 -51.02
CA GLU A 75 11.47 3.37 -51.92
C GLU A 75 10.08 2.74 -51.77
N GLU A 76 9.37 2.56 -52.89
CA GLU A 76 8.07 1.91 -52.90
C GLU A 76 8.20 0.46 -52.40
N PRO A 77 7.33 0.01 -51.48
CA PRO A 77 7.37 -1.36 -50.99
C PRO A 77 7.14 -2.32 -52.15
N LYS A 78 8.23 -3.00 -52.58
CA LYS A 78 8.16 -4.08 -53.56
C LYS A 78 7.36 -5.21 -52.93
N LEU A 79 6.13 -5.42 -53.41
CA LEU A 79 5.35 -6.62 -53.15
C LEU A 79 6.11 -7.81 -53.75
N SER A 80 6.98 -8.43 -52.95
CA SER A 80 7.58 -9.71 -53.29
C SER A 80 6.47 -10.74 -53.35
N GLN A 81 5.84 -10.88 -54.52
CA GLN A 81 5.14 -12.08 -54.90
C GLN A 81 6.17 -13.20 -54.89
N VAL A 82 6.18 -13.97 -53.80
CA VAL A 82 6.86 -15.25 -53.77
C VAL A 82 6.12 -16.14 -54.77
N GLU A 83 6.63 -16.17 -55.99
CA GLU A 83 6.28 -17.15 -57.01
C GLU A 83 6.47 -18.55 -56.42
N CYS A 84 5.37 -19.27 -56.29
CA CYS A 84 5.39 -20.72 -56.22
C CYS A 84 5.07 -21.23 -57.64
N PRO A 85 5.96 -22.01 -58.28
CA PRO A 85 5.79 -22.40 -59.66
C PRO A 85 4.71 -23.48 -59.79
N LYS A 86 3.92 -23.38 -60.87
CA LYS A 86 2.89 -24.31 -61.37
C LYS A 86 1.52 -24.21 -60.70
N GLN A 87 0.64 -23.42 -61.31
CA GLN A 87 -0.39 -23.92 -62.23
C GLN A 87 -0.99 -22.72 -62.98
N SER A 88 -1.19 -22.93 -64.27
CA SER A 88 -1.65 -21.97 -65.29
C SER A 88 -2.72 -20.99 -64.78
N PRO A 89 -2.63 -19.69 -65.11
CA PRO A 89 -3.80 -18.84 -65.03
C PRO A 89 -4.80 -19.34 -66.08
N LEU A 90 -5.89 -19.92 -65.61
CA LEU A 90 -7.15 -19.88 -66.35
C LEU A 90 -7.45 -18.40 -66.58
N ILE A 91 -7.13 -17.96 -67.80
CA ILE A 91 -7.66 -16.75 -68.41
C ILE A 91 -9.17 -16.74 -68.11
N PRO A 92 -9.72 -15.69 -67.46
CA PRO A 92 -11.15 -15.49 -67.50
C PRO A 92 -11.52 -15.37 -68.96
N ILE A 93 -12.19 -16.39 -69.50
CA ILE A 93 -12.82 -16.32 -70.81
C ILE A 93 -13.87 -15.22 -70.68
N GLU A 94 -13.47 -13.99 -70.98
CA GLU A 94 -14.39 -12.96 -71.41
C GLU A 94 -15.15 -13.56 -72.59
N THR A 95 -16.39 -13.94 -72.32
CA THR A 95 -17.38 -14.26 -73.33
C THR A 95 -17.81 -12.96 -73.99
N ASN A 96 -16.90 -12.35 -74.75
CA ASN A 96 -17.19 -11.42 -75.82
C ASN A 96 -17.18 -12.18 -77.15
N LEU A 97 -18.03 -13.21 -77.24
CA LEU A 97 -18.54 -13.71 -78.51
C LEU A 97 -19.85 -12.97 -78.78
N ARG A 98 -19.72 -11.70 -79.18
CA ARG A 98 -20.83 -10.94 -79.75
C ARG A 98 -20.48 -10.51 -81.18
N HIS A 99 -21.03 -11.29 -82.10
CA HIS A 99 -21.52 -10.86 -83.41
C HIS A 99 -20.49 -10.27 -84.38
N ASP A 100 -19.80 -11.15 -85.09
CA ASP A 100 -19.54 -10.97 -86.53
C ASP A 100 -20.22 -12.14 -87.27
N TYR A 101 -21.54 -12.05 -87.42
CA TYR A 101 -22.36 -12.95 -88.23
C TYR A 101 -23.02 -12.19 -89.40
N GLU A 102 -22.36 -11.13 -89.89
CA GLU A 102 -22.82 -10.34 -91.05
C GLU A 102 -21.87 -10.46 -92.26
N GLN A 103 -21.05 -11.52 -92.34
CA GLN A 103 -20.16 -11.77 -93.47
C GLN A 103 -20.48 -13.07 -94.22
N TRP A 104 -21.77 -13.34 -94.44
CA TRP A 104 -22.24 -14.31 -95.44
C TRP A 104 -23.03 -13.63 -96.56
N GLU A 105 -22.75 -12.35 -96.82
CA GLU A 105 -23.24 -11.68 -98.02
C GLU A 105 -22.33 -11.99 -99.21
N GLN A 106 -22.92 -12.69 -100.17
CA GLN A 106 -22.52 -12.72 -101.58
C GLN A 106 -21.10 -13.22 -101.87
N ILE A 107 -20.97 -14.54 -102.06
CA ILE A 107 -19.92 -15.10 -102.91
C ILE A 107 -20.19 -14.66 -104.35
N CYS A 108 -19.86 -13.41 -104.68
CA CYS A 108 -19.71 -12.99 -106.06
C CYS A 108 -18.35 -13.50 -106.52
N MET A 109 -18.33 -14.42 -107.49
CA MET A 109 -17.07 -14.89 -108.05
C MET A 109 -16.51 -13.80 -108.95
N ASP A 110 -15.60 -13.04 -108.37
CA ASP A 110 -14.90 -11.92 -108.98
C ASP A 110 -14.05 -12.36 -110.18
N GLU A 111 -13.76 -11.44 -111.10
CA GLU A 111 -12.93 -11.63 -112.31
C GLU A 111 -11.57 -12.28 -111.99
N SER A 112 -11.11 -12.10 -110.75
CA SER A 112 -9.95 -12.77 -110.14
C SER A 112 -9.98 -14.30 -110.27
N ARG A 113 -11.15 -14.96 -110.19
CA ARG A 113 -11.26 -16.42 -110.32
C ARG A 113 -11.20 -16.90 -111.78
N VAL A 114 -11.67 -16.09 -112.74
CA VAL A 114 -11.57 -16.38 -114.18
C VAL A 114 -10.11 -16.28 -114.64
N ILE A 115 -9.39 -15.28 -114.16
CA ILE A 115 -7.94 -15.12 -114.37
C ILE A 115 -7.19 -16.32 -113.76
N GLY A 116 -7.61 -16.80 -112.58
CA GLY A 116 -7.02 -17.97 -111.93
C GLY A 116 -7.18 -19.29 -112.71
N VAL A 117 -8.33 -19.51 -113.35
CA VAL A 117 -8.58 -20.74 -114.14
C VAL A 117 -7.74 -20.76 -115.42
N SER A 118 -7.65 -19.62 -116.12
CA SER A 118 -6.76 -19.50 -117.30
C SER A 118 -5.28 -19.62 -116.91
N LEU A 119 -4.89 -19.11 -115.75
CA LEU A 119 -3.52 -19.27 -115.22
C LEU A 119 -3.20 -20.75 -114.93
N LEU A 120 -4.11 -21.48 -114.28
CA LEU A 120 -3.95 -22.91 -114.00
C LEU A 120 -3.84 -23.75 -115.28
N GLN A 121 -4.64 -23.45 -116.30
CA GLN A 121 -4.57 -24.11 -117.60
C GLN A 121 -3.19 -23.93 -118.25
N ASN A 122 -2.65 -22.70 -118.23
CA ASN A 122 -1.33 -22.41 -118.78
C ASN A 122 -0.20 -23.10 -117.99
N GLN A 123 -0.31 -23.17 -116.66
CA GLN A 123 0.66 -23.87 -115.81
C GLN A 123 0.65 -25.39 -116.03
N LEU A 124 -0.52 -25.99 -116.25
CA LEU A 124 -0.66 -27.41 -116.59
C LEU A 124 -0.02 -27.74 -117.94
N GLN A 125 -0.21 -26.87 -118.95
CA GLN A 125 0.42 -27.03 -120.25
C GLN A 125 1.95 -26.96 -120.17
N ASP A 126 2.50 -25.94 -119.50
CA ASP A 126 3.94 -25.79 -119.31
C ASP A 126 4.55 -26.99 -118.55
N LEU A 127 3.84 -27.53 -117.55
CA LEU A 127 4.30 -28.73 -116.83
C LEU A 127 4.36 -29.97 -117.74
N CYS A 128 3.32 -30.20 -118.54
CA CYS A 128 3.28 -31.31 -119.48
C CYS A 128 4.39 -31.16 -120.54
N ASP A 129 4.58 -29.98 -121.10
CA ASP A 129 5.61 -29.71 -122.11
C ASP A 129 7.02 -29.97 -121.55
N ARG A 130 7.33 -29.47 -120.34
CA ARG A 130 8.60 -29.73 -119.66
C ARG A 130 8.82 -31.22 -119.37
N SER A 131 7.76 -31.94 -118.97
CA SER A 131 7.85 -33.37 -118.70
C SER A 131 8.17 -34.18 -119.98
N GLN A 132 7.53 -33.84 -121.09
CA GLN A 132 7.79 -34.46 -122.40
C GLN A 132 9.20 -34.15 -122.88
N GLU A 133 9.66 -32.91 -122.71
CA GLU A 133 11.00 -32.50 -123.10
C GLU A 133 12.10 -33.26 -122.32
N LEU A 134 11.90 -33.46 -121.01
CA LEU A 134 12.81 -34.26 -120.18
C LEU A 134 12.85 -35.72 -120.62
N CYS A 135 11.69 -36.33 -120.86
CA CYS A 135 11.61 -37.71 -121.34
C CYS A 135 12.22 -37.87 -122.74
N GLN A 136 12.00 -36.90 -123.64
CA GLN A 136 12.61 -36.89 -124.97
C GLN A 136 14.14 -36.78 -124.88
N ARG A 137 14.65 -35.86 -124.05
CA ARG A 137 16.10 -35.71 -123.84
C ARG A 137 16.74 -36.99 -123.26
N ALA A 138 16.06 -37.68 -122.36
CA ALA A 138 16.54 -38.96 -121.81
C ALA A 138 16.56 -40.06 -122.88
N LEU A 139 15.50 -40.14 -123.69
CA LEU A 139 15.39 -41.08 -124.81
C LEU A 139 16.47 -40.81 -125.86
N ASP A 140 16.68 -39.55 -126.26
CA ASP A 140 17.69 -39.17 -127.25
C ASP A 140 19.10 -39.54 -126.78
N ARG A 141 19.40 -39.36 -125.48
CA ARG A 141 20.67 -39.82 -124.88
C ARG A 141 20.80 -41.34 -124.88
N SER A 142 19.72 -42.06 -124.55
CA SER A 142 19.69 -43.54 -124.58
C SER A 142 19.90 -44.06 -126.00
N SER A 143 19.23 -43.48 -126.99
CA SER A 143 19.36 -43.82 -128.41
C SER A 143 20.72 -43.45 -128.97
N SER A 144 21.30 -42.31 -128.55
CA SER A 144 22.67 -41.94 -128.88
C SER A 144 23.68 -42.92 -128.28
N PHE A 145 23.46 -43.38 -127.04
CA PHE A 145 24.30 -44.39 -126.40
C PHE A 145 24.16 -45.75 -127.11
N ALA A 146 22.94 -46.17 -127.44
CA ALA A 146 22.69 -47.38 -128.21
C ALA A 146 23.40 -47.34 -129.58
N SER A 147 23.35 -46.19 -130.25
CA SER A 147 24.02 -45.97 -131.53
C SER A 147 25.54 -45.96 -131.38
N PHE A 148 26.06 -45.39 -130.30
CA PHE A 148 27.49 -45.41 -129.97
C PHE A 148 27.98 -46.84 -129.71
N VAL A 149 27.26 -47.61 -128.89
CA VAL A 149 27.57 -49.02 -128.60
C VAL A 149 27.48 -49.86 -129.89
N LYS A 150 26.46 -49.61 -130.72
CA LYS A 150 26.35 -50.23 -132.05
C LYS A 150 27.56 -49.95 -132.92
N SER A 151 27.94 -48.68 -133.04
CA SER A 151 29.11 -48.25 -133.82
C SER A 151 30.39 -48.89 -133.28
N TRP A 152 30.54 -48.95 -131.96
CA TRP A 152 31.69 -49.56 -131.30
C TRP A 152 31.76 -51.07 -131.54
N LEU A 153 30.62 -51.78 -131.47
CA LEU A 153 30.53 -53.21 -131.77
C LEU A 153 30.84 -53.49 -133.25
N THR A 154 30.34 -52.68 -134.19
CA THR A 154 30.67 -52.82 -135.62
C THR A 154 32.13 -52.50 -135.94
N GLU A 155 32.73 -51.49 -135.31
CA GLU A 155 34.14 -51.12 -135.50
C GLU A 155 35.08 -52.18 -134.90
N SER A 156 34.70 -52.74 -133.75
CA SER A 156 35.45 -53.80 -133.06
C SER A 156 35.35 -55.14 -133.80
N SER A 157 34.19 -55.47 -134.37
CA SER A 157 34.01 -56.60 -135.30
C SER A 157 34.93 -56.49 -136.52
N HIS A 158 35.08 -55.30 -137.11
CA HIS A 158 36.01 -55.08 -138.23
C HIS A 158 37.50 -55.12 -137.81
N GLN A 159 37.84 -54.76 -136.57
CA GLN A 159 39.22 -54.88 -136.06
C GLN A 159 39.64 -56.32 -135.76
N ASP A 160 38.71 -57.20 -135.34
CA ASP A 160 39.00 -58.62 -135.07
C ASP A 160 39.26 -59.41 -136.36
N GLU A 161 38.66 -59.01 -137.51
CA GLU A 161 39.00 -59.55 -138.83
C GLU A 161 40.42 -59.18 -139.31
N MET A 162 41.04 -58.12 -138.78
CA MET A 162 42.42 -57.69 -139.11
C MET A 162 43.49 -58.16 -138.11
N GLY A 163 43.17 -59.09 -137.21
CA GLY A 163 44.16 -59.90 -136.51
C GLY A 163 45.10 -59.10 -135.60
N LYS A 164 44.57 -58.45 -134.57
CA LYS A 164 45.35 -58.13 -133.36
C LYS A 164 44.46 -57.92 -132.11
N VAL A 165 44.62 -58.88 -131.21
CA VAL A 165 44.41 -58.85 -129.75
C VAL A 165 43.00 -59.17 -129.23
N SER A 166 42.99 -60.33 -128.56
CA SER A 166 42.00 -60.95 -127.71
C SER A 166 41.32 -60.04 -126.69
N ILE A 167 40.01 -59.83 -126.85
CA ILE A 167 39.09 -59.74 -125.70
C ILE A 167 37.92 -60.67 -126.02
N LEU A 168 37.81 -61.74 -125.21
CA LEU A 168 36.72 -62.71 -125.21
C LEU A 168 35.47 -62.06 -124.59
N VAL A 169 34.93 -61.01 -125.22
CA VAL A 169 33.52 -60.65 -125.03
C VAL A 169 32.73 -61.51 -126.01
N ASP A 170 31.71 -62.21 -125.53
CA ASP A 170 30.80 -62.95 -126.40
C ASP A 170 30.01 -61.92 -127.24
N TYR A 171 30.55 -61.56 -128.40
CA TYR A 171 30.01 -60.52 -129.28
C TYR A 171 28.56 -60.80 -129.66
N SER A 172 28.17 -62.08 -129.73
CA SER A 172 26.78 -62.50 -129.97
C SER A 172 25.86 -62.08 -128.83
N GLU A 173 26.30 -62.22 -127.57
CA GLU A 173 25.53 -61.79 -126.40
C GLU A 173 25.46 -60.25 -126.32
N ALA A 174 26.55 -59.55 -126.63
CA ALA A 174 26.57 -58.08 -126.65
C ALA A 174 25.70 -57.48 -127.77
N GLU A 175 25.69 -58.09 -128.96
CA GLU A 175 24.85 -57.69 -130.09
C GLU A 175 23.36 -57.99 -129.81
N MET A 176 23.05 -59.11 -129.16
CA MET A 176 21.70 -59.41 -128.68
C MET A 176 21.25 -58.39 -127.62
N GLN A 177 22.11 -58.02 -126.67
CA GLN A 177 21.77 -56.99 -125.67
C GLN A 177 21.59 -55.61 -126.32
N GLN A 178 22.37 -55.27 -127.34
CA GLN A 178 22.27 -54.02 -128.07
C GLN A 178 20.99 -53.92 -128.92
N THR A 179 20.60 -55.02 -129.58
CA THR A 179 19.32 -55.08 -130.33
C THR A 179 18.12 -55.02 -129.39
N ASN A 180 18.18 -55.68 -128.23
CA ASN A 180 17.18 -55.54 -127.16
C ASN A 180 17.08 -54.10 -126.65
N LEU A 181 18.21 -53.42 -126.45
CA LEU A 181 18.24 -52.02 -126.00
C LEU A 181 17.71 -51.05 -127.07
N ALA A 182 18.00 -51.30 -128.35
CA ALA A 182 17.42 -50.54 -129.46
C ALA A 182 15.90 -50.74 -129.57
N GLN A 183 15.42 -51.97 -129.43
CA GLN A 183 14.00 -52.29 -129.41
C GLN A 183 13.30 -51.65 -128.20
N SER A 184 13.92 -51.69 -127.01
CA SER A 184 13.41 -51.04 -125.81
C SER A 184 13.32 -49.52 -125.97
N ASN A 185 14.29 -48.89 -126.64
CA ASN A 185 14.23 -47.45 -126.94
C ASN A 185 13.08 -47.11 -127.92
N GLU A 186 12.82 -47.92 -128.95
CA GLU A 186 11.68 -47.69 -129.84
C GLU A 186 10.33 -47.93 -129.13
N GLU A 187 10.24 -48.89 -128.20
CA GLU A 187 9.06 -49.07 -127.36
C GLU A 187 8.86 -47.86 -126.43
N LEU A 188 9.93 -47.37 -125.78
CA LEU A 188 9.89 -46.17 -124.94
C LEU A 188 9.49 -44.92 -125.73
N LYS A 189 9.92 -44.81 -126.99
CA LYS A 189 9.52 -43.74 -127.89
C LYS A 189 8.02 -43.77 -128.18
N THR A 190 7.50 -44.97 -128.48
CA THR A 190 6.08 -45.19 -128.74
C THR A 190 5.25 -44.82 -127.49
N ARG A 191 5.68 -45.26 -126.30
CA ARG A 191 5.04 -44.89 -125.03
C ARG A 191 5.11 -43.39 -124.73
N LEU A 192 6.18 -42.70 -125.12
CA LEU A 192 6.31 -41.26 -124.96
C LEU A 192 5.34 -40.51 -125.88
N ASP A 193 5.14 -41.00 -127.11
CA ASP A 193 4.16 -40.42 -128.04
C ASP A 193 2.72 -40.66 -127.58
N GLU A 194 2.39 -41.84 -127.04
CA GLU A 194 1.10 -42.11 -126.39
C GLU A 194 0.85 -41.24 -125.16
N LEU A 195 1.88 -41.01 -124.34
CA LEU A 195 1.78 -40.11 -123.20
C LEU A 195 1.56 -38.66 -123.65
N ARG A 196 2.24 -38.24 -124.73
CA ARG A 196 2.09 -36.90 -125.33
C ARG A 196 0.67 -36.67 -125.84
N THR A 197 0.05 -37.65 -126.49
CA THR A 197 -1.34 -37.54 -126.93
C THR A 197 -2.30 -37.51 -125.75
N ALA A 198 -2.15 -38.41 -124.77
CA ALA A 198 -2.99 -38.44 -123.58
C ALA A 198 -2.93 -37.14 -122.76
N GLN A 199 -1.75 -36.53 -122.61
CA GLN A 199 -1.59 -35.24 -121.94
C GLN A 199 -2.28 -34.09 -122.69
N LYS A 200 -2.19 -34.07 -124.03
CA LYS A 200 -2.88 -33.06 -124.85
C LYS A 200 -4.39 -33.20 -124.75
N ASP A 201 -4.91 -34.41 -124.79
CA ASP A 201 -6.35 -34.68 -124.66
C ASP A 201 -6.87 -34.25 -123.28
N PHE A 202 -6.12 -34.54 -122.21
CA PHE A 202 -6.45 -34.11 -120.85
C PHE A 202 -6.54 -32.58 -120.73
N ILE A 203 -5.57 -31.84 -121.28
CA ILE A 203 -5.56 -30.38 -121.23
C ILE A 203 -6.72 -29.80 -122.04
N ALA A 204 -7.02 -30.36 -123.22
CA ALA A 204 -8.14 -29.95 -124.04
C ALA A 204 -9.50 -30.19 -123.35
N GLU A 205 -9.64 -31.34 -122.66
CA GLU A 205 -10.84 -31.65 -121.89
C GLU A 205 -10.99 -30.70 -120.68
N PHE A 206 -9.90 -30.43 -119.96
CA PHE A 206 -9.88 -29.49 -118.84
C PHE A 206 -10.26 -28.07 -119.28
N ALA A 207 -9.74 -27.61 -120.42
CA ALA A 207 -10.11 -26.34 -121.04
C ALA A 207 -11.59 -26.27 -121.40
N THR A 208 -12.15 -27.37 -121.93
CA THR A 208 -13.56 -27.44 -122.32
C THR A 208 -14.47 -27.44 -121.10
N ARG A 209 -14.16 -28.23 -120.07
CA ARG A 209 -14.93 -28.27 -118.82
C ARG A 209 -14.91 -26.93 -118.08
N SER A 210 -13.76 -26.27 -118.02
CA SER A 210 -13.63 -24.96 -117.39
C SER A 210 -14.37 -23.86 -118.15
N SER A 211 -14.34 -23.87 -119.49
CA SER A 211 -15.12 -22.97 -120.33
C SER A 211 -16.64 -23.18 -120.16
N ASN A 212 -17.09 -24.43 -120.14
CA ASN A 212 -18.51 -24.75 -119.91
C ASN A 212 -19.01 -24.27 -118.54
N LEU A 213 -18.21 -24.46 -117.49
CA LEU A 213 -18.54 -23.96 -116.15
C LEU A 213 -18.65 -22.43 -116.13
N ARG A 214 -17.78 -21.73 -116.87
CA ARG A 214 -17.87 -20.27 -117.04
C ARG A 214 -19.16 -19.85 -117.72
N ILE A 215 -19.54 -20.54 -118.81
CA ILE A 215 -20.78 -20.26 -119.55
C ILE A 215 -22.01 -20.53 -118.68
N GLU A 216 -22.03 -21.63 -117.91
CA GLU A 216 -23.12 -21.93 -116.97
C GLU A 216 -23.27 -20.87 -115.88
N TYR A 217 -22.14 -20.37 -115.36
CA TYR A 217 -22.13 -19.28 -114.39
C TYR A 217 -22.70 -17.99 -114.96
N ASP A 218 -22.27 -17.59 -116.16
CA ASP A 218 -22.77 -16.40 -116.84
C ASP A 218 -24.29 -16.51 -117.11
N ASN A 219 -24.76 -17.69 -117.51
CA ASN A 219 -26.18 -17.98 -117.69
C ASN A 219 -27.00 -17.94 -116.37
N TYR A 220 -26.41 -18.36 -115.25
CA TYR A 220 -27.03 -18.22 -113.93
C TYR A 220 -27.15 -16.76 -113.52
N ARG A 221 -26.07 -15.98 -113.71
CA ARG A 221 -26.05 -14.55 -113.42
C ARG A 221 -27.09 -13.79 -114.26
N GLU A 222 -27.28 -14.18 -115.51
CA GLU A 222 -28.27 -13.57 -116.39
C GLU A 222 -29.71 -13.93 -116.01
N ARG A 223 -29.96 -15.17 -115.55
CA ARG A 223 -31.27 -15.60 -115.01
C ARG A 223 -31.65 -14.84 -113.74
N VAL A 224 -30.71 -14.69 -112.81
CA VAL A 224 -30.90 -13.90 -111.58
C VAL A 224 -31.22 -12.43 -111.89
N LYS A 225 -30.70 -11.88 -113.01
CA LYS A 225 -31.04 -10.51 -113.45
C LYS A 225 -32.38 -10.41 -114.18
N LYS A 226 -32.90 -11.49 -114.77
CA LYS A 226 -34.17 -11.51 -115.52
C LYS A 226 -35.40 -11.84 -114.66
N GLU A 227 -35.25 -12.42 -113.48
CA GLU A 227 -36.35 -12.89 -112.61
C GLU A 227 -36.98 -11.84 -111.67
N GLN A 228 -36.74 -10.54 -111.84
CA GLN A 228 -37.29 -9.51 -110.95
C GLN A 228 -38.09 -8.41 -111.66
N PRO A 229 -39.44 -8.44 -111.63
CA PRO A 229 -40.26 -7.29 -112.02
C PRO A 229 -40.47 -6.33 -110.83
N ASN A 230 -40.69 -5.06 -111.17
CA ASN A 230 -40.14 -3.89 -110.48
C ASN A 230 -41.19 -3.05 -109.73
N VAL A 231 -42.20 -3.65 -109.09
CA VAL A 231 -43.30 -2.89 -108.46
C VAL A 231 -43.52 -3.21 -106.96
N ASP A 232 -43.40 -4.47 -106.52
CA ASP A 232 -43.59 -4.85 -105.08
C ASP A 232 -42.33 -4.70 -104.21
N ARG A 233 -41.15 -4.44 -104.81
CA ARG A 233 -39.87 -4.37 -104.07
C ARG A 233 -39.78 -3.15 -103.15
N LYS A 234 -40.42 -2.03 -103.50
CA LYS A 234 -40.28 -0.78 -102.75
C LYS A 234 -40.96 -0.88 -101.39
N ASP A 235 -42.20 -1.37 -101.38
CA ASP A 235 -42.97 -1.59 -100.14
C ASP A 235 -42.35 -2.69 -99.28
N LEU A 236 -41.86 -3.78 -99.88
CA LEU A 236 -41.14 -4.82 -99.14
C LEU A 236 -39.82 -4.32 -98.55
N GLN A 237 -39.09 -3.47 -99.28
CA GLN A 237 -37.83 -2.89 -98.82
C GLN A 237 -38.05 -1.85 -97.72
N GLU A 238 -39.16 -1.10 -97.79
CA GLU A 238 -39.56 -0.16 -96.74
C GLU A 238 -40.02 -0.91 -95.47
N GLN A 239 -40.82 -1.98 -95.61
CA GLN A 239 -41.17 -2.88 -94.50
C GLN A 239 -39.96 -3.56 -93.87
N LEU A 240 -39.00 -4.04 -94.68
CA LEU A 240 -37.76 -4.62 -94.18
C LEU A 240 -36.92 -3.57 -93.43
N SER A 241 -36.84 -2.35 -93.94
CA SER A 241 -36.13 -1.25 -93.28
C SER A 241 -36.79 -0.84 -91.95
N ALA A 242 -38.13 -0.81 -91.89
CA ALA A 242 -38.88 -0.55 -90.68
C ALA A 242 -38.69 -1.65 -89.63
N ALA A 243 -38.72 -2.93 -90.05
CA ALA A 243 -38.45 -4.06 -89.16
C ALA A 243 -37.00 -4.08 -88.64
N LEU A 244 -36.02 -3.68 -89.47
CA LEU A 244 -34.63 -3.55 -89.05
C LEU A 244 -34.44 -2.39 -88.05
N GLU A 245 -35.09 -1.24 -88.28
CA GLU A 245 -35.09 -0.13 -87.33
C GLU A 245 -35.78 -0.50 -86.01
N GLU A 246 -36.91 -1.23 -86.04
CA GLU A 246 -37.54 -1.78 -84.83
C GLU A 246 -36.62 -2.76 -84.10
N LEU A 247 -35.99 -3.71 -84.79
CA LEU A 247 -35.03 -4.64 -84.19
C LEU A 247 -33.84 -3.92 -83.56
N LYS A 248 -33.36 -2.85 -84.21
CA LYS A 248 -32.27 -2.00 -83.70
C LYS A 248 -32.73 -1.25 -82.46
N ALA A 249 -33.90 -0.62 -82.49
CA ALA A 249 -34.49 0.06 -81.34
C ALA A 249 -34.73 -0.90 -80.17
N GLU A 250 -35.16 -2.13 -80.44
CA GLU A 250 -35.38 -3.15 -79.42
C GLU A 250 -34.05 -3.70 -78.87
N ARG A 251 -33.02 -3.86 -79.71
CA ARG A 251 -31.65 -4.19 -79.28
C ARG A 251 -31.07 -3.08 -78.38
N ASP A 252 -31.30 -1.82 -78.73
CA ASP A 252 -30.85 -0.66 -77.96
C ASP A 252 -31.59 -0.55 -76.63
N LYS A 253 -32.92 -0.74 -76.62
CA LYS A 253 -33.70 -0.85 -75.36
C LYS A 253 -33.22 -2.00 -74.50
N ALA A 254 -32.94 -3.16 -75.08
CA ALA A 254 -32.41 -4.31 -74.36
C ALA A 254 -30.99 -4.05 -73.80
N SER A 255 -30.14 -3.33 -74.54
CA SER A 255 -28.81 -2.93 -74.07
C SER A 255 -28.91 -1.96 -72.90
N GLN A 256 -29.76 -0.92 -73.02
CA GLN A 256 -30.05 0.02 -71.94
C GLN A 256 -30.65 -0.68 -70.71
N GLY A 257 -31.54 -1.66 -70.93
CA GLY A 257 -32.10 -2.49 -69.87
C GLY A 257 -31.02 -3.27 -69.12
N LYS A 258 -30.10 -3.93 -69.84
CA LYS A 258 -28.96 -4.63 -69.24
C LYS A 258 -28.04 -3.69 -68.46
N GLU A 259 -27.76 -2.51 -68.99
CA GLU A 259 -26.94 -1.48 -68.34
C GLU A 259 -27.59 -1.01 -67.04
N ARG A 260 -28.90 -0.72 -67.06
CA ARG A 260 -29.68 -0.37 -65.86
C ARG A 260 -29.67 -1.49 -64.83
N THR A 261 -29.84 -2.75 -65.23
CA THR A 261 -29.78 -3.89 -64.32
C THR A 261 -28.39 -4.01 -63.68
N ARG A 262 -27.30 -3.91 -64.47
CA ARG A 262 -25.93 -3.90 -63.95
C ARG A 262 -25.70 -2.77 -62.94
N MET A 263 -26.24 -1.58 -63.21
CA MET A 263 -26.14 -0.43 -62.31
C MET A 263 -26.88 -0.68 -60.99
N ILE A 264 -28.11 -1.20 -61.05
CA ILE A 264 -28.89 -1.56 -59.86
C ILE A 264 -28.18 -2.66 -59.07
N GLU A 265 -27.63 -3.67 -59.74
CA GLU A 265 -26.91 -4.77 -59.09
C GLU A 265 -25.63 -4.29 -58.40
N LEU A 266 -24.90 -3.36 -59.02
CA LEU A 266 -23.75 -2.69 -58.40
C LEU A 266 -24.18 -1.85 -57.17
N GLN A 267 -25.29 -1.13 -57.26
CA GLN A 267 -25.83 -0.39 -56.11
C GLN A 267 -26.28 -1.32 -54.99
N MET A 268 -26.93 -2.44 -55.30
CA MET A 268 -27.31 -3.45 -54.32
C MET A 268 -26.09 -4.09 -53.67
N GLN A 269 -25.03 -4.36 -54.42
CA GLN A 269 -23.78 -4.90 -53.88
C GLN A 269 -23.12 -3.88 -52.94
N LYS A 270 -23.09 -2.59 -53.30
CA LYS A 270 -22.65 -1.49 -52.42
C LYS A 270 -23.51 -1.38 -51.15
N GLY A 271 -24.82 -1.55 -51.28
CA GLY A 271 -25.75 -1.59 -50.15
C GLY A 271 -25.44 -2.76 -49.21
N ARG A 272 -25.22 -3.96 -49.75
CA ARG A 272 -24.86 -5.16 -48.96
C ARG A 272 -23.50 -5.05 -48.28
N THR A 273 -22.51 -4.43 -48.92
CA THR A 273 -21.23 -4.13 -48.24
C THR A 273 -21.44 -3.12 -47.12
N LYS A 274 -22.25 -2.08 -47.35
CA LYS A 274 -22.53 -1.08 -46.30
C LYS A 274 -23.28 -1.65 -45.10
N ILE A 275 -24.24 -2.54 -45.35
CA ILE A 275 -24.95 -3.26 -44.29
C ILE A 275 -23.96 -4.08 -43.45
N ARG A 276 -23.08 -4.86 -44.09
CA ARG A 276 -22.06 -5.65 -43.36
C ARG A 276 -21.10 -4.78 -42.55
N GLU A 277 -20.71 -3.61 -43.06
CA GLU A 277 -19.91 -2.65 -42.28
C GLU A 277 -20.66 -2.17 -41.04
N LEU A 278 -21.94 -1.79 -41.18
CA LEU A 278 -22.76 -1.32 -40.07
C LEU A 278 -23.03 -2.43 -39.05
N GLU A 279 -23.28 -3.66 -39.48
CA GLU A 279 -23.38 -4.84 -38.60
C GLU A 279 -22.07 -5.06 -37.82
N GLY A 280 -20.91 -4.91 -38.47
CA GLY A 280 -19.62 -4.96 -37.81
C GLY A 280 -19.44 -3.84 -36.77
N HIS A 281 -19.90 -2.62 -37.07
CA HIS A 281 -19.91 -1.52 -36.11
C HIS A 281 -20.83 -1.81 -34.92
N ILE A 282 -22.03 -2.34 -35.14
CA ILE A 282 -22.97 -2.71 -34.08
C ILE A 282 -22.35 -3.76 -33.16
N ALA A 283 -21.77 -4.83 -33.72
CA ALA A 283 -21.12 -5.88 -32.91
C ALA A 283 -19.95 -5.33 -32.08
N ASN A 284 -19.18 -4.39 -32.62
CA ASN A 284 -18.10 -3.74 -31.89
C ASN A 284 -18.62 -2.84 -30.75
N GLU A 285 -19.68 -2.08 -30.98
CA GLU A 285 -20.31 -1.26 -29.94
C GLU A 285 -21.01 -2.10 -28.87
N GLU A 286 -21.62 -3.24 -29.23
CA GLU A 286 -22.14 -4.21 -28.26
C GLU A 286 -21.03 -4.74 -27.36
N LEU A 287 -19.87 -5.08 -27.93
CA LEU A 287 -18.71 -5.56 -27.17
C LEU A 287 -18.16 -4.48 -26.23
N LYS A 288 -18.07 -3.23 -26.69
CA LYS A 288 -17.69 -2.08 -25.84
C LYS A 288 -18.72 -1.84 -24.73
N SER A 289 -20.01 -1.91 -25.04
CA SER A 289 -21.10 -1.76 -24.08
C SER A 289 -21.01 -2.83 -23.00
N GLN A 290 -20.74 -4.08 -23.37
CA GLN A 290 -20.58 -5.19 -22.44
C GLN A 290 -19.31 -5.05 -21.58
N GLN A 291 -18.21 -4.55 -22.15
CA GLN A 291 -17.00 -4.19 -21.38
C GLN A 291 -17.30 -3.08 -20.35
N LEU A 292 -17.98 -2.01 -20.76
CA LEU A 292 -18.38 -0.93 -19.86
C LEU A 292 -19.31 -1.43 -18.76
N GLN A 293 -20.30 -2.28 -19.08
CA GLN A 293 -21.20 -2.87 -18.11
C GLN A 293 -20.45 -3.73 -17.08
N ASN A 294 -19.47 -4.52 -17.51
CA ASN A 294 -18.63 -5.30 -16.61
C ASN A 294 -17.74 -4.41 -15.73
N GLY A 295 -17.17 -3.33 -16.30
CA GLY A 295 -16.45 -2.31 -15.55
C GLY A 295 -17.33 -1.64 -14.49
N MET A 296 -18.57 -1.31 -14.84
CA MET A 296 -19.55 -0.70 -13.93
C MET A 296 -19.91 -1.64 -12.77
N LYS A 297 -20.13 -2.93 -13.04
CA LYS A 297 -20.37 -3.95 -12.00
C LYS A 297 -19.18 -4.10 -11.06
N SER A 298 -17.95 -4.06 -11.58
CA SER A 298 -16.74 -4.12 -10.76
C SER A 298 -16.61 -2.88 -9.85
N LEU A 299 -16.85 -1.69 -10.40
CA LEU A 299 -16.85 -0.44 -9.62
C LEU A 299 -17.96 -0.44 -8.56
N GLU A 300 -19.16 -0.94 -8.87
CA GLU A 300 -20.25 -1.06 -7.91
C GLU A 300 -19.89 -2.02 -6.76
N ALA A 301 -19.24 -3.15 -7.06
CA ALA A 301 -18.76 -4.07 -6.04
C ALA A 301 -17.68 -3.45 -5.14
N GLN A 302 -16.73 -2.70 -5.72
CA GLN A 302 -15.72 -1.96 -4.97
C GLN A 302 -16.35 -0.88 -4.08
N LEU A 303 -17.37 -0.17 -4.59
CA LEU A 303 -18.10 0.84 -3.82
C LEU A 303 -18.79 0.19 -2.60
N LYS A 304 -19.54 -0.90 -2.81
CA LYS A 304 -20.19 -1.64 -1.72
C LYS A 304 -19.20 -2.15 -0.67
N GLN A 305 -18.05 -2.67 -1.11
CA GLN A 305 -17.00 -3.11 -0.19
C GLN A 305 -16.42 -1.94 0.61
N LYS A 306 -16.20 -0.78 -0.03
CA LYS A 306 -15.72 0.43 0.63
C LYS A 306 -16.73 0.96 1.65
N ASP A 307 -18.01 0.95 1.31
CA ASP A 307 -19.09 1.38 2.21
C ASP A 307 -19.17 0.47 3.45
N GLN A 308 -19.11 -0.86 3.26
CA GLN A 308 -19.05 -1.81 4.39
C GLN A 308 -17.82 -1.58 5.27
N THR A 309 -16.66 -1.32 4.66
CA THR A 309 -15.42 -1.03 5.39
C THR A 309 -15.51 0.28 6.18
N MET A 310 -16.08 1.33 5.57
CA MET A 310 -16.31 2.60 6.24
C MET A 310 -17.31 2.47 7.39
N GLU A 311 -18.37 1.68 7.23
CA GLU A 311 -19.36 1.45 8.28
C GLU A 311 -18.76 0.68 9.47
N LEU A 312 -17.94 -0.35 9.21
CA LEU A 312 -17.19 -1.05 10.26
C LEU A 312 -16.23 -0.09 11.00
N ARG A 313 -15.45 0.71 10.25
CA ARG A 313 -14.56 1.72 10.83
C ARG A 313 -15.34 2.74 11.68
N MET A 314 -16.51 3.16 11.22
CA MET A 314 -17.37 4.09 11.95
C MET A 314 -17.87 3.46 13.25
N LYS A 315 -18.27 2.17 13.26
CA LYS A 315 -18.67 1.44 14.46
C LYS A 315 -17.52 1.32 15.46
N ASP A 316 -16.31 0.99 14.99
CA ASP A 316 -15.12 0.92 15.85
C ASP A 316 -14.76 2.28 16.44
N MET A 317 -14.80 3.34 15.62
CA MET A 317 -14.59 4.72 16.09
C MET A 317 -15.60 5.11 17.17
N HIS A 318 -16.89 4.81 16.98
CA HIS A 318 -17.91 5.09 18.00
C HIS A 318 -17.67 4.29 19.29
N LYS A 319 -17.20 3.05 19.19
CA LYS A 319 -16.87 2.22 20.36
C LYS A 319 -15.69 2.82 21.13
N THR A 320 -14.63 3.23 20.43
CA THR A 320 -13.48 3.91 21.04
C THR A 320 -13.87 5.25 21.63
N MET A 321 -14.69 6.04 20.94
CA MET A 321 -15.21 7.31 21.46
C MET A 321 -15.98 7.10 22.77
N ARG A 322 -16.94 6.18 22.83
CA ARG A 322 -17.68 5.90 24.08
C ARG A 322 -16.76 5.44 25.20
N SER A 323 -15.79 4.57 24.92
CA SER A 323 -14.81 4.15 25.93
C SER A 323 -13.95 5.32 26.42
N SER A 324 -13.63 6.28 25.55
CA SER A 324 -12.89 7.48 25.93
C SER A 324 -13.75 8.48 26.71
N GLU A 325 -15.03 8.62 26.37
CA GLU A 325 -16.01 9.42 27.11
C GLU A 325 -16.20 8.88 28.53
N ASP A 326 -16.32 7.55 28.69
CA ASP A 326 -16.40 6.91 30.00
C ASP A 326 -15.14 7.16 30.85
N LEU A 327 -13.96 7.16 30.22
CA LEU A 327 -12.70 7.47 30.89
C LEU A 327 -12.63 8.95 31.30
N ILE A 328 -13.03 9.87 30.42
CA ILE A 328 -13.09 11.30 30.71
C ILE A 328 -14.04 11.56 31.88
N ALA A 329 -15.24 10.96 31.87
CA ALA A 329 -16.21 11.12 32.96
C ALA A 329 -15.66 10.61 34.32
N LYS A 330 -14.84 9.53 34.31
CA LYS A 330 -14.13 9.07 35.52
C LYS A 330 -13.06 10.06 35.96
N MET A 331 -12.27 10.59 35.03
CA MET A 331 -11.23 11.58 35.33
C MET A 331 -11.83 12.89 35.85
N GLU A 332 -12.96 13.34 35.30
CA GLU A 332 -13.69 14.52 35.78
C GLU A 332 -14.20 14.31 37.20
N LYS A 333 -14.83 13.16 37.51
CA LYS A 333 -15.23 12.84 38.89
C LYS A 333 -14.04 12.83 39.85
N GLN A 334 -12.90 12.27 39.44
CA GLN A 334 -11.69 12.28 40.27
C GLN A 334 -11.16 13.69 40.49
N ARG A 335 -11.10 14.51 39.44
CA ARG A 335 -10.73 15.93 39.52
C ARG A 335 -11.63 16.67 40.51
N ASP A 336 -12.94 16.53 40.37
CA ASP A 336 -13.91 17.21 41.23
C ASP A 336 -13.79 16.74 42.69
N THR A 337 -13.49 15.46 42.91
CA THR A 337 -13.20 14.91 44.25
C THR A 337 -11.94 15.52 44.85
N PHE A 338 -10.86 15.62 44.08
CA PHE A 338 -9.61 16.25 44.54
C PHE A 338 -9.77 17.74 44.78
N GLU A 339 -10.54 18.43 43.93
CA GLU A 339 -10.84 19.86 44.08
C GLU A 339 -11.65 20.11 45.35
N SER A 340 -12.68 19.31 45.63
CA SER A 340 -13.44 19.37 46.88
C SER A 340 -12.55 19.16 48.10
N ARG A 341 -11.69 18.12 48.09
CA ARG A 341 -10.75 17.83 49.18
C ARG A 341 -9.75 18.97 49.39
N LEU A 342 -9.24 19.57 48.32
CA LEU A 342 -8.32 20.70 48.39
C LEU A 342 -9.02 21.92 49.02
N LEU A 343 -10.27 22.19 48.64
CA LEU A 343 -11.05 23.29 49.18
C LEU A 343 -11.35 23.10 50.67
N GLU A 344 -11.73 21.88 51.08
CA GLU A 344 -11.89 21.54 52.50
C GLU A 344 -10.60 21.70 53.30
N LEU A 345 -9.46 21.24 52.76
CA LEU A 345 -8.16 21.39 53.42
C LEU A 345 -7.76 22.86 53.54
N LYS A 346 -7.98 23.68 52.50
CA LYS A 346 -7.78 25.13 52.56
C LYS A 346 -8.65 25.77 53.65
N GLN A 347 -9.92 25.40 53.74
CA GLN A 347 -10.81 25.90 54.79
C GLN A 347 -10.34 25.47 56.19
N LYS A 348 -9.92 24.20 56.37
CA LYS A 348 -9.36 23.72 57.65
C LYS A 348 -8.09 24.46 58.02
N MET A 349 -7.21 24.71 57.07
CA MET A 349 -5.97 25.48 57.26
C MET A 349 -6.29 26.90 57.71
N ILE A 350 -7.19 27.61 57.02
CA ILE A 350 -7.62 28.96 57.40
C ILE A 350 -8.22 28.97 58.81
N ARG A 351 -9.11 28.02 59.14
CA ARG A 351 -9.69 27.91 60.49
C ARG A 351 -8.60 27.73 61.55
N LYS A 352 -7.67 26.80 61.34
CA LYS A 352 -6.56 26.55 62.27
C LYS A 352 -5.61 27.73 62.40
N GLU A 353 -5.34 28.44 61.30
CA GLU A 353 -4.57 29.68 61.31
C GLU A 353 -5.29 30.78 62.12
N THR A 354 -6.60 30.94 61.95
CA THR A 354 -7.38 31.89 62.76
C THR A 354 -7.43 31.53 64.24
N GLU A 355 -7.58 30.23 64.58
CA GLU A 355 -7.55 29.73 65.96
C GLU A 355 -6.17 29.95 66.61
N ALA A 356 -5.09 29.65 65.88
CA ALA A 356 -3.72 29.87 66.34
C ALA A 356 -3.45 31.37 66.56
N ASN A 357 -3.82 32.23 65.61
CA ASN A 357 -3.67 33.68 65.74
C ASN A 357 -4.49 34.24 66.91
N ALA A 358 -5.70 33.72 67.16
CA ALA A 358 -6.50 34.10 68.32
C ALA A 358 -5.82 33.69 69.63
N THR A 359 -5.28 32.47 69.70
CA THR A 359 -4.54 31.96 70.87
C THR A 359 -3.27 32.77 71.13
N ILE A 360 -2.50 33.06 70.08
CA ILE A 360 -1.31 33.91 70.16
C ILE A 360 -1.69 35.28 70.71
N LYS A 361 -2.73 35.92 70.17
CA LYS A 361 -3.20 37.23 70.64
C LYS A 361 -3.64 37.20 72.11
N GLU A 362 -4.31 36.13 72.55
CA GLU A 362 -4.71 35.96 73.94
C GLU A 362 -3.49 35.79 74.86
N LEU A 363 -2.54 34.93 74.48
CA LEU A 363 -1.31 34.71 75.25
C LEU A 363 -0.46 35.98 75.30
N SER A 364 -0.28 36.69 74.18
CA SER A 364 0.44 37.97 74.16
C SER A 364 -0.17 38.98 75.13
N LYS A 365 -1.51 39.11 75.18
CA LYS A 365 -2.18 39.97 76.16
C LYS A 365 -1.96 39.53 77.61
N LYS A 366 -1.98 38.23 77.88
CA LYS A 366 -1.68 37.70 79.23
C LYS A 366 -0.22 37.98 79.62
N PHE A 367 0.71 37.84 78.69
CA PHE A 367 2.11 38.19 78.89
C PHE A 367 2.29 39.68 79.18
N GLU A 368 1.66 40.55 78.40
CA GLU A 368 1.68 42.01 78.63
C GLU A 368 1.14 42.36 80.02
N ALA A 369 0.00 41.78 80.42
CA ALA A 369 -0.58 42.02 81.75
C ALA A 369 0.32 41.51 82.89
N ILE A 370 0.96 40.36 82.74
CA ILE A 370 1.93 39.83 83.73
C ILE A 370 3.18 40.71 83.79
N ASP A 371 3.66 41.21 82.66
CA ASP A 371 4.84 42.09 82.62
C ASP A 371 4.54 43.43 83.31
N GLU A 372 3.35 44.00 83.10
CA GLU A 372 2.84 45.16 83.85
C GLU A 372 2.77 44.87 85.35
N GLU A 373 2.18 43.76 85.78
CA GLU A 373 2.09 43.36 87.20
C GLU A 373 3.49 43.16 87.83
N ILE A 374 4.42 42.54 87.11
CA ILE A 374 5.81 42.38 87.57
C ILE A 374 6.50 43.74 87.72
N ASN A 375 6.28 44.67 86.78
CA ASN A 375 6.87 46.01 86.86
C ASN A 375 6.29 46.80 88.04
N GLU A 376 4.98 46.76 88.25
CA GLU A 376 4.34 47.37 89.43
C GLU A 376 4.88 46.78 90.74
N GLU A 377 5.04 45.46 90.81
CA GLU A 377 5.59 44.79 92.00
C GLU A 377 7.07 45.16 92.22
N ARG A 378 7.86 45.31 91.16
CA ARG A 378 9.24 45.82 91.26
C ARG A 378 9.27 47.24 91.80
N GLU A 379 8.39 48.12 91.33
CA GLU A 379 8.29 49.50 91.84
C GLU A 379 7.89 49.52 93.32
N LYS A 380 6.88 48.73 93.72
CA LYS A 380 6.47 48.60 95.13
C LYS A 380 7.60 48.05 95.99
N ARG A 381 8.32 47.03 95.52
CA ARG A 381 9.49 46.48 96.21
C ARG A 381 10.59 47.52 96.37
N GLN A 382 10.89 48.30 95.33
CA GLN A 382 11.87 49.38 95.40
C GLN A 382 11.46 50.47 96.41
N GLN A 383 10.18 50.83 96.46
CA GLN A 383 9.66 51.78 97.45
C GLN A 383 9.80 51.23 98.88
N ALA A 384 9.48 49.96 99.10
CA ALA A 384 9.65 49.31 100.40
C ALA A 384 11.12 49.20 100.82
N GLU A 385 12.04 48.92 99.89
CA GLU A 385 13.48 48.88 100.13
C GLU A 385 14.04 50.27 100.49
N ASN A 386 13.58 51.32 99.80
CA ASN A 386 13.91 52.71 100.14
C ASN A 386 13.39 53.11 101.53
N ALA A 387 12.16 52.70 101.89
CA ALA A 387 11.61 52.95 103.22
C ALA A 387 12.35 52.16 104.32
N LEU A 388 12.76 50.92 104.03
CA LEU A 388 13.55 50.11 104.93
C LEU A 388 14.91 50.77 105.21
N THR A 389 15.61 51.22 104.16
CA THR A 389 16.89 51.94 104.31
C THR A 389 16.73 53.24 105.12
N GLU A 390 15.65 54.01 104.92
CA GLU A 390 15.36 55.19 105.75
C GLU A 390 15.15 54.83 107.24
N ILE A 391 14.43 53.74 107.52
CA ILE A 391 14.21 53.24 108.89
C ILE A 391 15.53 52.75 109.50
N GLU A 392 16.34 51.98 108.76
CA GLU A 392 17.66 51.52 109.20
C GLU A 392 18.57 52.70 109.57
N GLU A 393 18.62 53.74 108.73
CA GLU A 393 19.35 54.97 109.05
C GLU A 393 18.80 55.67 110.29
N ARG A 394 17.48 55.72 110.47
CA ARG A 394 16.85 56.29 111.67
C ARG A 394 17.18 55.48 112.92
N CYS A 395 17.14 54.16 112.85
CA CYS A 395 17.52 53.25 113.93
C CYS A 395 18.99 53.44 114.28
N LYS A 396 19.89 53.49 113.30
CA LYS A 396 21.31 53.78 113.53
C LYS A 396 21.54 55.10 114.24
N ARG A 397 20.87 56.19 113.82
CA ARG A 397 20.92 57.50 114.51
C ARG A 397 20.37 57.44 115.95
N LEU A 398 19.34 56.63 116.19
CA LEU A 398 18.76 56.41 117.51
C LEU A 398 19.70 55.60 118.41
N GLU A 399 20.33 54.56 117.88
CA GLU A 399 21.37 53.77 118.56
C GLU A 399 22.56 54.66 118.92
N GLU A 400 23.07 55.47 118.00
CA GLU A 400 24.12 56.46 118.26
C GLU A 400 23.73 57.44 119.40
N LYS A 401 22.51 57.97 119.37
CA LYS A 401 21.99 58.83 120.46
C LYS A 401 21.84 58.09 121.78
N SER A 402 21.39 56.84 121.76
CA SER A 402 21.24 56.02 122.96
C SER A 402 22.60 55.72 123.58
N GLN A 403 23.60 55.41 122.76
CA GLN A 403 24.98 55.20 123.21
C GLN A 403 25.54 56.46 123.88
N LEU A 404 25.35 57.64 123.27
CA LEU A 404 25.73 58.92 123.88
C LEU A 404 25.05 59.16 125.24
N LEU A 405 23.77 58.80 125.38
CA LEU A 405 23.05 58.89 126.66
C LEU A 405 23.61 57.93 127.70
N CYS A 406 23.95 56.69 127.32
CA CYS A 406 24.61 55.73 128.22
C CYS A 406 25.97 56.25 128.68
N ASP A 407 26.77 56.81 127.78
CA ASP A 407 28.08 57.38 128.08
C ASP A 407 27.94 58.56 129.06
N LEU A 408 26.99 59.49 128.80
CA LEU A 408 26.66 60.60 129.71
C LEU A 408 26.17 60.12 131.09
N ALA A 409 25.33 59.07 131.14
CA ALA A 409 24.86 58.49 132.39
C ALA A 409 26.02 57.86 133.18
N SER A 410 26.98 57.22 132.49
CA SER A 410 28.19 56.67 133.11
C SER A 410 29.10 57.76 133.70
N GLU A 411 29.30 58.89 133.00
CA GLU A 411 30.02 60.05 133.54
C GLU A 411 29.32 60.68 134.74
N LYS A 412 27.99 60.80 134.69
CA LYS A 412 27.20 61.33 135.82
C LYS A 412 27.29 60.39 137.03
N SER A 413 27.21 59.08 136.83
CA SER A 413 27.40 58.08 137.89
C SER A 413 28.79 58.20 138.53
N ASN A 414 29.84 58.31 137.73
CA ASN A 414 31.21 58.52 138.23
C ASN A 414 31.33 59.82 139.06
N ASN A 415 30.69 60.91 138.64
CA ASN A 415 30.63 62.14 139.43
C ASN A 415 29.84 61.99 140.75
N ILE A 416 28.74 61.21 140.75
CA ILE A 416 27.97 60.92 141.97
C ILE A 416 28.80 60.05 142.93
N VAL A 417 29.54 59.05 142.44
CA VAL A 417 30.43 58.21 143.27
C VAL A 417 31.56 59.04 143.88
N VAL A 418 32.15 59.98 143.13
CA VAL A 418 33.18 60.90 143.68
C VAL A 418 32.59 61.87 144.71
N ALA A 419 31.35 62.34 144.52
CA ALA A 419 30.67 63.16 145.51
C ALA A 419 30.30 62.37 146.77
N ALA A 420 29.84 61.13 146.62
CA ALA A 420 29.53 60.21 147.72
C ALA A 420 30.79 59.84 148.52
N ALA A 421 31.91 59.51 147.86
CA ALA A 421 33.18 59.23 148.53
C ALA A 421 33.74 60.46 149.29
N ARG A 422 33.52 61.68 148.79
CA ARG A 422 33.86 62.92 149.52
C ARG A 422 32.97 63.14 150.74
N ALA A 423 31.68 62.81 150.65
CA ALA A 423 30.75 62.87 151.78
C ALA A 423 31.08 61.79 152.84
N GLU A 424 31.39 60.55 152.43
CA GLU A 424 31.82 59.47 153.32
C GLU A 424 33.14 59.78 154.02
N LEU A 425 34.10 60.41 153.34
CA LEU A 425 35.37 60.81 153.96
C LEU A 425 35.20 61.97 154.97
N ALA A 426 34.22 62.86 154.75
CA ALA A 426 33.83 63.85 155.75
C ALA A 426 33.16 63.18 156.96
N GLN A 427 32.27 62.21 156.72
CA GLN A 427 31.60 61.43 157.76
C GLN A 427 32.58 60.57 158.58
N GLN A 428 33.62 60.01 157.96
CA GLN A 428 34.67 59.27 158.67
C GLN A 428 35.53 60.18 159.55
N LYS A 429 35.81 61.42 159.13
CA LYS A 429 36.54 62.38 159.99
C LYS A 429 35.73 62.76 161.23
N GLU A 430 34.44 63.00 161.07
CA GLU A 430 33.52 63.24 162.19
C GLU A 430 33.41 62.02 163.12
N LYS A 431 33.38 60.81 162.55
CA LYS A 431 33.36 59.55 163.29
C LYS A 431 34.66 59.28 164.06
N ILE A 432 35.82 59.72 163.58
CA ILE A 432 37.09 59.61 164.31
C ILE A 432 37.10 60.54 165.53
N GLU A 433 36.64 61.78 165.39
CA GLU A 433 36.47 62.70 166.54
C GLU A 433 35.43 62.17 167.54
N GLN A 434 34.39 61.49 167.05
CA GLN A 434 33.41 60.82 167.89
C GLN A 434 34.01 59.59 168.60
N LEU A 435 34.83 58.79 167.94
CA LEU A 435 35.51 57.63 168.54
C LEU A 435 36.59 58.02 169.57
N GLU A 436 37.20 59.19 169.47
CA GLU A 436 38.06 59.73 170.54
C GLU A 436 37.27 60.17 171.78
N ARG A 437 36.05 60.71 171.59
CA ARG A 437 35.10 60.96 172.69
C ARG A 437 34.59 59.66 173.30
N GLU A 438 34.20 58.70 172.47
CA GLU A 438 33.72 57.38 172.90
C GLU A 438 34.84 56.56 173.55
N LYS A 439 36.12 56.71 173.19
CA LYS A 439 37.24 56.08 173.92
C LYS A 439 37.36 56.58 175.37
N GLN A 440 37.10 57.87 175.60
CA GLN A 440 37.05 58.45 176.94
C GLN A 440 35.81 57.97 177.73
N GLU A 441 34.72 57.68 177.02
CA GLU A 441 33.44 57.20 177.55
C GLU A 441 33.41 55.66 177.77
N ILE A 442 34.14 54.89 176.96
CA ILE A 442 34.29 53.42 177.05
C ILE A 442 35.17 53.02 178.24
N VAL A 443 36.13 53.87 178.66
CA VAL A 443 36.80 53.69 179.98
C VAL A 443 35.79 53.81 181.13
N THR A 444 34.71 54.56 180.95
CA THR A 444 33.65 54.75 181.95
C THR A 444 32.50 53.73 181.82
N VAL A 445 32.26 53.17 180.63
CA VAL A 445 31.13 52.26 180.35
C VAL A 445 31.56 50.78 180.24
N MET A 446 32.85 50.45 180.20
CA MET A 446 33.36 49.07 180.42
C MET A 446 33.06 48.51 181.83
N HIS A 447 32.50 49.31 182.76
CA HIS A 447 31.97 48.85 184.04
C HIS A 447 30.49 48.39 184.00
N GLN A 448 29.81 48.42 182.85
CA GLN A 448 28.40 47.99 182.79
C GLN A 448 28.09 47.19 181.50
N ALA A 449 28.26 45.86 181.60
CA ALA A 449 27.53 44.75 180.93
C ALA A 449 27.05 44.96 179.46
N ALA A 450 27.54 44.25 178.43
CA ALA A 450 27.47 42.79 178.18
C ALA A 450 26.06 42.16 178.31
N SER A 451 25.28 42.06 177.21
CA SER A 451 24.82 40.78 176.59
C SER A 451 23.60 40.90 175.64
N ASP A 452 23.83 40.58 174.35
CA ASP A 452 23.17 39.62 173.41
C ASP A 452 21.67 39.60 172.99
N ASN A 453 21.46 39.67 171.65
CA ASN A 453 20.86 38.73 170.65
C ASN A 453 19.67 37.80 171.03
N GLU A 454 18.78 37.27 170.17
CA GLU A 454 18.57 37.13 168.70
C GLU A 454 17.15 36.51 168.50
N ASP A 455 16.51 36.59 167.31
CA ASP A 455 15.61 35.50 166.83
C ASP A 455 15.32 35.58 165.31
N GLU A 456 16.25 35.06 164.49
CA GLU A 456 16.28 35.09 163.02
C GLU A 456 15.83 33.75 162.40
N THR A 457 14.62 33.28 162.76
CA THR A 457 14.10 31.99 162.26
C THR A 457 12.66 32.01 161.70
N LYS A 458 11.99 33.18 161.68
CA LYS A 458 10.62 33.33 161.13
C LYS A 458 10.57 33.83 159.68
N ASP A 459 11.58 34.57 159.22
CA ASP A 459 11.54 35.23 157.90
C ASP A 459 11.82 34.29 156.71
N LYS A 460 12.53 33.17 156.95
CA LYS A 460 12.81 32.18 155.90
C LYS A 460 11.58 31.41 155.41
N LEU A 461 10.62 31.13 156.29
CA LEU A 461 9.41 30.38 155.93
C LEU A 461 8.39 31.27 155.19
N ALA A 462 8.36 32.57 155.49
CA ALA A 462 7.50 33.54 154.80
C ALA A 462 7.97 33.78 153.35
N ALA A 463 9.28 33.83 153.11
CA ALA A 463 9.83 34.03 151.77
C ALA A 463 9.53 32.86 150.82
N GLU A 464 9.56 31.62 151.32
CA GLU A 464 9.32 30.42 150.50
C GLU A 464 7.83 30.27 150.10
N LEU A 465 6.90 30.67 150.99
CA LEU A 465 5.47 30.72 150.68
C LEU A 465 5.12 31.79 149.63
N VAL A 466 5.79 32.95 149.66
CA VAL A 466 5.59 34.01 148.66
C VAL A 466 6.13 33.58 147.29
N ALA A 467 7.30 32.91 147.24
CA ALA A 467 7.85 32.38 146.00
C ALA A 467 6.92 31.36 145.33
N LYS A 468 6.39 30.39 146.11
CA LYS A 468 5.42 29.41 145.60
C LYS A 468 4.11 30.02 145.12
N THR A 469 3.68 31.13 145.72
CA THR A 469 2.46 31.85 145.29
C THR A 469 2.67 32.56 143.96
N ASN A 470 3.83 33.17 143.74
CA ASN A 470 4.17 33.82 142.47
C ASN A 470 4.30 32.80 141.32
N ASP A 471 4.88 31.63 141.57
CA ASP A 471 4.96 30.55 140.57
C ASP A 471 3.56 30.09 140.13
N LEU A 472 2.64 29.95 141.09
CA LEU A 472 1.25 29.56 140.81
C LEU A 472 0.53 30.63 139.97
N GLN A 473 0.78 31.91 140.26
CA GLN A 473 0.19 33.04 139.55
C GLN A 473 0.73 33.16 138.11
N ASN A 474 2.02 32.89 137.89
CA ASN A 474 2.61 32.82 136.56
C ASN A 474 2.03 31.66 135.74
N LEU A 475 1.83 30.49 136.36
CA LEU A 475 1.22 29.34 135.70
C LEU A 475 -0.24 29.63 135.28
N MET A 476 -0.98 30.38 136.11
CA MET A 476 -2.34 30.83 135.76
C MET A 476 -2.37 31.80 134.57
N LEU A 477 -1.38 32.70 134.47
CA LEU A 477 -1.24 33.61 133.34
C LEU A 477 -0.89 32.88 132.05
N GLU A 478 0.02 31.91 132.09
CA GLU A 478 0.35 31.06 130.94
C GLU A 478 -0.86 30.25 130.48
N TYR A 479 -1.62 29.66 131.42
CA TYR A 479 -2.86 28.95 131.10
C TYR A 479 -3.88 29.87 130.41
N ALA A 480 -4.05 31.10 130.88
CA ALA A 480 -4.94 32.08 130.25
C ALA A 480 -4.49 32.49 128.83
N GLN A 481 -3.18 32.63 128.61
CA GLN A 481 -2.63 32.91 127.27
C GLN A 481 -2.82 31.71 126.32
N LEU A 482 -2.52 30.50 126.77
CA LEU A 482 -2.74 29.27 126.00
C LEU A 482 -4.22 29.08 125.66
N GLN A 483 -5.14 29.37 126.58
CA GLN A 483 -6.57 29.32 126.31
C GLN A 483 -7.01 30.36 125.26
N LYS A 484 -6.40 31.55 125.24
CA LYS A 484 -6.65 32.57 124.22
C LYS A 484 -6.14 32.16 122.84
N ILE A 485 -4.96 31.55 122.77
CA ILE A 485 -4.39 30.97 121.54
C ILE A 485 -5.26 29.81 121.04
N ALA A 486 -5.73 28.95 121.93
CA ALA A 486 -6.61 27.85 121.59
C ALA A 486 -7.95 28.33 120.98
N ARG A 487 -8.58 29.36 121.57
CA ARG A 487 -9.78 29.99 120.99
C ARG A 487 -9.52 30.62 119.64
N PHE A 488 -8.43 31.39 119.49
CA PHE A 488 -8.08 31.98 118.18
C PHE A 488 -7.85 30.90 117.11
N THR A 489 -7.21 29.79 117.47
CA THR A 489 -6.98 28.66 116.56
C THR A 489 -8.29 27.95 116.22
N GLN A 490 -9.20 27.80 117.19
CA GLN A 490 -10.53 27.24 116.98
C GLN A 490 -11.37 28.13 116.05
N ASP A 491 -11.40 29.44 116.27
CA ASP A 491 -12.12 30.39 115.41
C ASP A 491 -11.54 30.39 113.99
N ARG A 492 -10.21 30.31 113.85
CA ARG A 492 -9.54 30.19 112.54
C ARG A 492 -9.90 28.88 111.83
N ASN A 493 -9.98 27.78 112.57
CA ASN A 493 -10.40 26.49 112.03
C ASN A 493 -11.87 26.53 111.60
N GLU A 494 -12.75 27.18 112.37
CA GLU A 494 -14.17 27.36 112.01
C GLU A 494 -14.33 28.20 110.73
N VAL A 495 -13.51 29.25 110.55
CA VAL A 495 -13.46 30.02 109.30
C VAL A 495 -12.97 29.17 108.12
N LEU A 496 -11.94 28.35 108.31
CA LEU A 496 -11.42 27.46 107.27
C LEU A 496 -12.42 26.35 106.91
N GLU A 497 -13.11 25.76 107.90
CA GLU A 497 -14.19 24.79 107.66
C GLU A 497 -15.36 25.43 106.92
N ASN A 498 -15.73 26.67 107.26
CA ASN A 498 -16.74 27.42 106.54
C ASN A 498 -16.33 27.68 105.08
N GLN A 499 -15.08 28.10 104.83
CA GLN A 499 -14.54 28.27 103.48
C GLN A 499 -14.49 26.96 102.69
N LEU A 500 -14.11 25.84 103.31
CA LEU A 500 -14.13 24.52 102.69
C LEU A 500 -15.56 24.06 102.36
N SER A 501 -16.50 24.31 103.27
CA SER A 501 -17.92 24.01 103.05
C SER A 501 -18.50 24.85 101.92
N GLU A 502 -18.04 26.09 101.76
CA GLU A 502 -18.46 27.02 100.72
C GLU A 502 -17.83 26.66 99.37
N ILE A 503 -16.55 26.24 99.33
CA ILE A 503 -15.89 25.67 98.13
C ILE A 503 -16.59 24.38 97.71
N GLN A 504 -16.93 23.48 98.65
CA GLN A 504 -17.69 22.28 98.34
C GLN A 504 -19.09 22.61 97.81
N ARG A 505 -19.78 23.60 98.41
CA ARG A 505 -21.07 24.10 97.88
C ARG A 505 -20.90 24.68 96.49
N HIS A 506 -19.84 25.44 96.23
CA HIS A 506 -19.54 26.03 94.93
C HIS A 506 -19.18 24.98 93.88
N LEU A 507 -18.43 23.94 94.24
CA LEU A 507 -18.10 22.82 93.35
C LEU A 507 -19.33 21.96 93.07
N TYR A 508 -20.19 21.74 94.05
CA TYR A 508 -21.44 20.99 93.88
C TYR A 508 -22.48 21.79 93.08
N ALA A 509 -22.56 23.11 93.28
CA ALA A 509 -23.36 24.02 92.45
C ALA A 509 -22.81 24.10 91.02
N LYS A 510 -21.49 24.22 90.84
CA LYS A 510 -20.82 24.19 89.52
C LYS A 510 -20.97 22.84 88.82
N SER A 511 -21.10 21.73 89.55
CA SER A 511 -21.42 20.40 89.03
C SER A 511 -22.89 20.28 88.58
N LYS A 512 -23.83 20.96 89.27
CA LYS A 512 -25.26 20.98 88.89
C LYS A 512 -25.65 22.07 87.88
N GLU A 513 -24.90 23.18 87.78
CA GLU A 513 -25.03 24.22 86.74
C GLU A 513 -24.15 23.96 85.50
N SER A 514 -23.17 23.06 85.59
CA SER A 514 -22.48 22.52 84.42
C SER A 514 -23.29 21.40 83.78
N GLY A 515 -24.26 21.78 82.95
CA GLY A 515 -24.75 20.94 81.86
C GLY A 515 -23.71 20.65 80.77
N LYS A 516 -22.41 20.90 81.02
CA LYS A 516 -21.31 20.83 80.04
C LYS A 516 -20.30 19.70 80.26
N THR A 517 -20.28 19.05 81.42
CA THR A 517 -19.41 17.87 81.65
C THR A 517 -19.99 16.57 81.05
N GLY A 518 -21.26 16.57 80.66
CA GLY A 518 -21.83 15.53 79.77
C GLY A 518 -21.34 15.66 78.32
N PHE A 519 -21.19 16.89 77.83
CA PHE A 519 -20.74 17.16 76.46
C PHE A 519 -19.27 16.78 76.25
N GLU A 520 -18.36 17.11 77.17
CA GLU A 520 -16.95 16.73 77.03
C GLU A 520 -16.74 15.20 77.06
N THR A 521 -17.52 14.48 77.89
CA THR A 521 -17.45 13.02 77.95
C THR A 521 -18.05 12.37 76.71
N ILE A 522 -19.17 12.90 76.18
CA ILE A 522 -19.79 12.44 74.93
C ILE A 522 -18.94 12.81 73.72
N GLU A 523 -18.29 13.97 73.71
CA GLU A 523 -17.40 14.43 72.64
C GLU A 523 -16.11 13.62 72.61
N LEU A 524 -15.52 13.30 73.78
CA LEU A 524 -14.40 12.35 73.85
C LEU A 524 -14.82 10.95 73.40
N GLN A 525 -16.03 10.48 73.77
CA GLN A 525 -16.53 9.18 73.33
C GLN A 525 -16.82 9.13 71.83
N GLN A 526 -17.31 10.23 71.25
CA GLN A 526 -17.51 10.40 69.82
C GLN A 526 -16.17 10.45 69.08
N GLN A 527 -15.19 11.21 69.58
CA GLN A 527 -13.84 11.25 69.01
C GLN A 527 -13.17 9.87 69.04
N VAL A 528 -13.34 9.11 70.13
CA VAL A 528 -12.85 7.72 70.20
C VAL A 528 -13.57 6.82 69.20
N SER A 529 -14.87 7.00 68.99
CA SER A 529 -15.63 6.27 67.97
C SER A 529 -15.20 6.62 66.55
N ASP A 530 -14.99 7.90 66.27
CA ASP A 530 -14.56 8.41 64.96
C ASP A 530 -13.13 7.97 64.63
N LEU A 531 -12.23 7.95 65.63
CA LEU A 531 -10.89 7.41 65.50
C LEU A 531 -10.90 5.90 65.27
N ARG A 532 -11.79 5.14 65.93
CA ARG A 532 -11.96 3.70 65.69
C ARG A 532 -12.50 3.42 64.29
N ASN A 533 -13.47 4.20 63.82
CA ASN A 533 -13.99 4.07 62.47
C ASN A 533 -12.93 4.44 61.43
N SER A 534 -12.20 5.54 61.64
CA SER A 534 -11.08 5.94 60.77
C SER A 534 -9.97 4.89 60.73
N LEU A 535 -9.69 4.24 61.86
CA LEU A 535 -8.72 3.15 61.93
C LEU A 535 -9.23 1.91 61.18
N ALA A 536 -10.51 1.57 61.32
CA ALA A 536 -11.14 0.45 60.61
C ALA A 536 -11.14 0.68 59.10
N GLU A 537 -11.51 1.88 58.65
CA GLU A 537 -11.46 2.30 57.24
C GLU A 537 -10.03 2.29 56.70
N ALA A 538 -9.05 2.82 57.44
CA ALA A 538 -7.65 2.78 57.05
C ALA A 538 -7.14 1.33 56.95
N THR A 539 -7.56 0.46 57.86
CA THR A 539 -7.20 -0.97 57.82
C THR A 539 -7.82 -1.68 56.63
N GLN A 540 -9.09 -1.39 56.32
CA GLN A 540 -9.78 -1.92 55.15
C GLN A 540 -9.13 -1.44 53.85
N GLN A 541 -8.84 -0.13 53.73
CA GLN A 541 -8.13 0.42 52.58
C GLN A 541 -6.74 -0.23 52.41
N ASN A 542 -6.04 -0.49 53.51
CA ASN A 542 -4.74 -1.16 53.45
C ASN A 542 -4.87 -2.61 52.95
N GLN A 543 -5.90 -3.34 53.38
CA GLN A 543 -6.20 -4.68 52.85
C GLN A 543 -6.60 -4.66 51.37
N GLU A 544 -7.38 -3.66 50.94
CA GLU A 544 -7.74 -3.44 49.54
C GLU A 544 -6.51 -3.10 48.69
N LEU A 545 -5.58 -2.33 49.23
CA LEU A 545 -4.31 -2.02 48.57
C LEU A 545 -3.39 -3.25 48.49
N GLU A 546 -3.30 -4.07 49.55
CA GLU A 546 -2.54 -5.33 49.53
C GLU A 546 -3.11 -6.33 48.50
N THR A 547 -4.44 -6.47 48.43
CA THR A 547 -5.10 -7.32 47.43
C THR A 547 -4.88 -6.79 46.01
N THR A 548 -4.95 -5.47 45.82
CA THR A 548 -4.64 -4.85 44.51
C THR A 548 -3.18 -5.04 44.14
N LEU A 549 -2.25 -4.89 45.09
CA LEU A 549 -0.82 -5.06 44.89
C LEU A 549 -0.49 -6.51 44.49
N THR A 550 -1.01 -7.49 45.21
CA THR A 550 -0.85 -8.91 44.87
C THR A 550 -1.43 -9.26 43.51
N GLN A 551 -2.59 -8.70 43.14
CA GLN A 551 -3.16 -8.88 41.80
C GLN A 551 -2.29 -8.26 40.70
N LYS A 552 -1.73 -7.07 40.93
CA LYS A 552 -0.79 -6.44 39.99
C LYS A 552 0.52 -7.21 39.86
N GLN A 553 1.00 -7.80 40.94
CA GLN A 553 2.17 -8.68 40.93
C GLN A 553 1.92 -9.91 40.06
N LEU A 554 0.75 -10.53 40.18
CA LEU A 554 0.36 -11.69 39.36
C LEU A 554 0.20 -11.32 37.87
N GLU A 555 -0.39 -10.17 37.56
CA GLU A 555 -0.48 -9.66 36.18
C GLU A 555 0.90 -9.41 35.55
N LEU A 556 1.86 -8.91 36.33
CA LEU A 556 3.24 -8.73 35.88
C LEU A 556 3.91 -10.09 35.62
N GLU A 557 3.77 -11.04 36.52
CA GLU A 557 4.34 -12.39 36.34
C GLU A 557 3.76 -13.10 35.10
N GLN A 558 2.47 -12.93 34.83
CA GLN A 558 1.82 -13.41 33.60
C GLN A 558 2.40 -12.72 32.36
N ARG A 559 2.57 -11.39 32.38
CA ARG A 559 3.21 -10.68 31.27
C ARG A 559 4.63 -11.16 31.03
N ASP A 560 5.42 -11.37 32.08
CA ASP A 560 6.79 -11.88 31.98
C ASP A 560 6.84 -13.32 31.46
N ARG A 561 5.86 -14.16 31.80
CA ARG A 561 5.71 -15.50 31.22
C ARG A 561 5.42 -15.41 29.72
N VAL A 562 4.49 -14.57 29.30
CA VAL A 562 4.17 -14.35 27.87
C VAL A 562 5.39 -13.79 27.12
N MET A 563 6.09 -12.81 27.69
CA MET A 563 7.31 -12.25 27.08
C MET A 563 8.41 -13.31 26.93
N ARG A 564 8.60 -14.19 27.91
CA ARG A 564 9.54 -15.32 27.80
C ARG A 564 9.13 -16.31 26.72
N GLU A 565 7.84 -16.62 26.59
CA GLU A 565 7.33 -17.49 25.52
C GLU A 565 7.51 -16.85 24.15
N GLN A 566 7.14 -15.57 23.99
CA GLN A 566 7.38 -14.83 22.75
C GLN A 566 8.86 -14.77 22.40
N SER A 567 9.74 -14.59 23.39
CA SER A 567 11.20 -14.63 23.18
C SER A 567 11.67 -16.01 22.71
N LYS A 568 11.08 -17.11 23.19
CA LYS A 568 11.36 -18.47 22.68
C LYS A 568 10.88 -18.64 21.24
N PHE A 569 9.69 -18.14 20.91
CA PHE A 569 9.18 -18.16 19.53
C PHE A 569 10.07 -17.35 18.58
N LEU A 570 10.52 -16.17 18.99
CA LEU A 570 11.45 -15.35 18.22
C LEU A 570 12.79 -16.07 18.01
N LYS A 571 13.36 -16.70 19.05
CA LYS A 571 14.57 -17.52 18.90
C LYS A 571 14.37 -18.68 17.92
N ALA A 572 13.28 -19.44 18.03
CA ALA A 572 12.98 -20.53 17.10
C ALA A 572 12.79 -20.04 15.66
N ARG A 573 12.16 -18.86 15.48
CA ARG A 573 12.02 -18.21 14.18
C ARG A 573 13.39 -17.79 13.63
N ASP A 574 14.26 -17.21 14.45
CA ASP A 574 15.59 -16.78 14.05
C ASP A 574 16.51 -17.98 13.74
N GLU A 575 16.36 -19.10 14.44
CA GLU A 575 16.99 -20.39 14.13
C GLU A 575 16.49 -20.95 12.78
N LEU A 576 15.17 -20.92 12.52
CA LEU A 576 14.60 -21.31 11.23
C LEU A 576 15.08 -20.40 10.08
N LEU A 577 15.15 -19.09 10.31
CA LEU A 577 15.73 -18.14 9.35
C LEU A 577 17.20 -18.41 9.10
N SER A 578 17.96 -18.77 10.13
CA SER A 578 19.38 -19.15 10.01
C SER A 578 19.54 -20.46 9.21
N LEU A 579 18.67 -21.45 9.42
CA LEU A 579 18.63 -22.68 8.62
C LEU A 579 18.23 -22.42 7.16
N LEU A 580 17.28 -21.53 6.91
CA LEU A 580 16.88 -21.15 5.55
C LEU A 580 17.98 -20.38 4.84
N LYS A 581 18.64 -19.43 5.51
CA LYS A 581 19.83 -18.74 4.97
C LYS A 581 20.99 -19.70 4.72
N GLY A 582 21.24 -20.65 5.61
CA GLY A 582 22.25 -21.70 5.42
C GLY A 582 21.93 -22.63 4.25
N LYS A 583 20.65 -22.96 4.03
CA LYS A 583 20.21 -23.71 2.84
C LYS A 583 20.33 -22.90 1.55
N GLN A 584 20.12 -21.59 1.60
CA GLN A 584 20.29 -20.71 0.45
C GLN A 584 21.76 -20.53 0.08
N ALA A 585 22.66 -20.41 1.07
CA ALA A 585 24.11 -20.42 0.84
C ALA A 585 24.62 -21.76 0.26
N ASN A 586 24.05 -22.90 0.67
CA ASN A 586 24.38 -24.20 0.07
C ASN A 586 23.79 -24.40 -1.33
N ALA A 587 22.66 -23.75 -1.66
CA ALA A 587 22.09 -23.77 -3.02
C ALA A 587 22.89 -22.89 -3.99
N ASP A 588 23.40 -21.75 -3.53
CA ASP A 588 24.28 -20.87 -4.31
C ASP A 588 25.68 -21.50 -4.51
N SER A 589 26.16 -22.34 -3.58
CA SER A 589 27.42 -23.08 -3.74
C SER A 589 27.31 -24.27 -4.71
N LEU A 590 26.14 -24.91 -4.84
CA LEU A 590 25.90 -25.99 -5.82
C LEU A 590 25.60 -25.49 -7.25
N ALA A 591 25.18 -24.22 -7.39
CA ALA A 591 25.01 -23.58 -8.69
C ALA A 591 26.33 -23.07 -9.29
N ASN A 592 27.35 -22.87 -8.46
CA ASN A 592 28.65 -22.31 -8.88
C ASN A 592 29.70 -23.38 -9.28
N GLU A 593 29.50 -24.66 -8.93
CA GLU A 593 30.40 -25.76 -9.32
C GLU A 593 30.03 -26.44 -10.67
N ASN A 594 28.95 -26.01 -11.34
CA ASN A 594 28.51 -26.59 -12.63
C ASN A 594 28.78 -25.71 -13.86
N TYR A 595 29.60 -24.66 -13.74
CA TYR A 595 29.95 -23.76 -14.84
C TYR A 595 31.46 -23.68 -15.17
N GLU A 596 32.31 -24.48 -14.52
CA GLU A 596 33.77 -24.49 -14.80
C GLU A 596 34.24 -25.61 -15.75
N ASP A 597 33.36 -26.47 -16.28
CA ASP A 597 33.79 -27.68 -17.02
C ASP A 597 33.29 -27.79 -18.49
N ILE A 598 32.99 -26.66 -19.15
CA ILE A 598 32.59 -26.66 -20.58
C ILE A 598 33.31 -25.56 -21.38
N ASP A 599 34.64 -25.43 -21.24
CA ASP A 599 35.43 -24.58 -22.15
C ASP A 599 36.81 -25.18 -22.54
N GLU A 600 36.97 -26.51 -22.47
CA GLU A 600 38.13 -27.22 -23.04
C GLU A 600 37.67 -28.41 -23.91
N VAL A 601 37.01 -28.17 -25.06
CA VAL A 601 37.20 -28.95 -26.31
C VAL A 601 36.65 -28.12 -27.48
N THR A 602 37.56 -27.77 -28.40
CA THR A 602 37.41 -27.19 -29.77
C THR A 602 36.99 -25.75 -29.94
#